data_AF-E9GR08-F1
#
_entry.id   AF-E9GR08-F1
#
_cell.length_a   1.000
_cell.length_b   1.000
_cell.length_c   1.000
_cell.angle_alpha   90.00
_cell.angle_beta   90.00
_cell.angle_gamma   90.00
#
_symmetry.space_group_name_H-M   'P 1'
#
loop_
_entity.id
_entity.type
_entity.pdbx_description
1 polymer ?
#
loop_
_entity_poly.entity_id
_entity_poly.type
_entity_poly.pdbx_seq_one_letter_code
_entity_poly.pdbx_strand_id
1 'polypeptide(L)'
;TSSPHYPQSNGLAEAAVKSMKKLIAGSWTAGSFNVDKFAKSLLLFRNAPRSGAASPAQMVLNRPVRDALPAHRRSFAPEWQQKTDVLEKRARRAKEVQIEHYNKTAHSLPPLSIGDHVVIQHPISKCWSTPAVVVEIGPHRDYLLKTPAGRL
;
A
#
# COMPACT_ATOMS: atom_id res chain seq x y z
N THR A 1 11.10 -4.02 -7.49
CA THR A 1 11.10 -5.49 -7.42
C THR A 1 10.77 -5.90 -6.00
N SER A 2 9.86 -6.86 -5.80
CA SER A 2 9.48 -7.35 -4.46
C SER A 2 10.19 -8.67 -4.17
N SER A 3 10.80 -8.80 -3.00
CA SER A 3 11.41 -10.07 -2.59
C SER A 3 10.35 -11.17 -2.49
N PRO A 4 10.67 -12.41 -2.90
CA PRO A 4 9.74 -13.53 -2.77
C PRO A 4 9.23 -13.66 -1.33
N HIS A 5 7.92 -13.91 -1.17
CA HIS A 5 7.27 -14.12 0.12
C HIS A 5 7.38 -12.95 1.12
N TYR A 6 7.62 -11.72 0.64
CA TYR A 6 7.67 -10.51 1.46
C TYR A 6 6.52 -9.53 1.12
N PRO A 7 5.29 -9.80 1.58
CA PRO A 7 4.09 -9.04 1.20
C PRO A 7 4.13 -7.58 1.65
N GLN A 8 4.91 -7.25 2.70
CA GLN A 8 5.08 -5.88 3.19
C GLN A 8 5.57 -4.92 2.09
N SER A 9 6.39 -5.40 1.15
CA SER A 9 6.87 -4.60 0.02
C SER A 9 5.77 -4.20 -0.97
N ASN A 10 4.63 -4.92 -0.99
CA ASN A 10 3.49 -4.66 -1.87
C ASN A 10 2.22 -4.25 -1.11
N GLY A 11 2.37 -3.79 0.14
CA GLY A 11 1.24 -3.52 1.04
C GLY A 11 0.21 -2.51 0.50
N LEU A 12 0.64 -1.56 -0.34
CA LEU A 12 -0.28 -0.61 -0.98
C LEU A 12 -1.27 -1.30 -1.94
N ALA A 13 -0.77 -2.19 -2.80
CA ALA A 13 -1.62 -2.93 -3.73
C ALA A 13 -2.54 -3.90 -2.97
N GLU A 14 -2.01 -4.58 -1.95
CA GLU A 14 -2.81 -5.47 -1.10
C GLU A 14 -3.93 -4.73 -0.37
N ALA A 15 -3.66 -3.53 0.16
CA ALA A 15 -4.66 -2.67 0.79
C ALA A 15 -5.74 -2.22 -0.20
N ALA A 16 -5.37 -1.95 -1.46
CA ALA A 16 -6.33 -1.63 -2.51
C ALA A 16 -7.23 -2.82 -2.84
N VAL A 17 -6.66 -4.02 -2.99
CA VAL A 17 -7.42 -5.27 -3.21
C VAL A 17 -8.36 -5.55 -2.04
N LYS A 18 -7.90 -5.39 -0.80
CA LYS A 18 -8.72 -5.54 0.41
C LYS A 18 -9.92 -4.59 0.39
N SER A 19 -9.69 -3.33 0.02
CA SER A 19 -10.75 -2.32 -0.10
C SER A 19 -11.76 -2.71 -1.17
N MET A 20 -11.31 -3.15 -2.35
CA MET A 20 -12.20 -3.58 -3.44
C MET A 20 -13.03 -4.81 -3.06
N LYS A 21 -12.41 -5.81 -2.43
CA LYS A 21 -13.12 -6.99 -1.93
C LYS A 21 -14.23 -6.61 -0.94
N LYS A 22 -13.97 -5.64 -0.05
CA LYS A 22 -14.97 -5.14 0.90
C LYS A 22 -16.15 -4.46 0.19
N LEU A 23 -15.89 -3.67 -0.85
CA LEU A 23 -16.96 -3.05 -1.67
C LEU A 23 -17.80 -4.11 -2.39
N ILE A 24 -17.16 -5.12 -2.98
CA ILE A 24 -17.84 -6.24 -3.64
C ILE A 24 -18.73 -6.97 -2.64
N ALA A 25 -18.18 -7.37 -1.48
CA ALA A 25 -18.92 -8.07 -0.44
C ALA A 25 -20.15 -7.26 0.05
N GLY A 26 -19.99 -5.95 0.27
CA GLY A 26 -21.09 -5.07 0.65
C GLY A 26 -22.15 -4.84 -0.43
N SER A 27 -21.85 -5.20 -1.68
CA SER A 27 -22.76 -5.04 -2.83
C SER A 27 -23.66 -6.25 -3.07
N TRP A 28 -23.43 -7.36 -2.36
CA TRP A 28 -24.37 -8.48 -2.32
C TRP A 28 -25.61 -8.11 -1.52
N THR A 29 -26.80 -8.46 -2.01
CA THR A 29 -28.09 -8.22 -1.34
C THR A 29 -29.04 -9.36 -1.68
N ALA A 30 -29.62 -10.00 -0.65
CA ALA A 30 -30.55 -11.13 -0.79
C ALA A 30 -30.06 -12.25 -1.75
N GLY A 31 -28.78 -12.62 -1.67
CA GLY A 31 -28.20 -13.70 -2.48
C GLY A 31 -27.86 -13.32 -3.93
N SER A 32 -28.07 -12.07 -4.35
CA SER A 32 -27.72 -11.58 -5.68
C SER A 32 -26.71 -10.43 -5.62
N PHE A 33 -25.91 -10.29 -6.67
CA PHE A 33 -24.97 -9.18 -6.80
C PHE A 33 -25.69 -7.94 -7.34
N ASN A 34 -25.70 -6.85 -6.57
CA ASN A 34 -26.30 -5.59 -7.00
C ASN A 34 -25.24 -4.70 -7.66
N VAL A 35 -25.25 -4.66 -9.00
CA VAL A 35 -24.30 -3.90 -9.82
C VAL A 35 -24.40 -2.39 -9.54
N ASP A 36 -25.61 -1.85 -9.39
CA ASP A 36 -25.81 -0.42 -9.13
C ASP A 36 -25.26 0.01 -7.77
N LYS A 37 -25.46 -0.83 -6.76
CA LYS A 37 -24.91 -0.63 -5.41
C LYS A 37 -23.39 -0.64 -5.46
N PHE A 38 -22.80 -1.58 -6.20
CA PHE A 38 -21.35 -1.64 -6.41
C PHE A 38 -20.84 -0.38 -7.12
N ALA A 39 -21.47 0.02 -8.23
CA ALA A 39 -21.09 1.22 -8.97
C ALA A 39 -21.15 2.49 -8.10
N LYS A 40 -22.21 2.66 -7.31
CA LYS A 40 -22.32 3.76 -6.33
C LYS A 40 -21.24 3.70 -5.26
N SER A 41 -20.96 2.52 -4.72
CA SER A 41 -19.92 2.33 -3.70
C SER A 41 -18.52 2.65 -4.23
N LEU A 42 -18.24 2.29 -5.49
CA LEU A 42 -16.98 2.59 -6.17
C LEU A 42 -16.82 4.08 -6.44
N LEU A 43 -17.91 4.75 -6.83
CA LEU A 43 -17.93 6.20 -7.01
C LEU A 43 -17.60 6.93 -5.71
N LEU A 44 -18.24 6.53 -4.60
CA LEU A 44 -17.94 7.08 -3.26
C LEU A 44 -16.49 6.82 -2.85
N PHE A 45 -15.99 5.60 -3.08
CA PHE A 45 -14.59 5.27 -2.78
C PHE A 45 -13.60 6.16 -3.55
N ARG A 46 -13.89 6.50 -4.81
CA ARG A 46 -13.05 7.39 -5.63
C ARG A 46 -13.07 8.84 -5.13
N ASN A 47 -14.17 9.28 -4.52
CA ASN A 47 -14.30 10.63 -3.98
C ASN A 47 -13.87 10.75 -2.52
N ALA A 48 -13.71 9.65 -1.80
CA ALA A 48 -13.28 9.66 -0.40
C ALA A 48 -11.79 10.07 -0.28
N PRO A 49 -11.47 11.13 0.48
CA PRO A 49 -10.09 11.49 0.79
C PRO A 49 -9.45 10.41 1.69
N ARG A 50 -8.14 10.15 1.51
CA ARG A 50 -7.42 9.12 2.25
C ARG A 50 -6.36 9.74 3.14
N SER A 51 -6.50 9.57 4.46
CA SER A 51 -5.47 9.90 5.47
C SER A 51 -4.70 11.21 5.20
N GLY A 52 -5.41 12.32 5.06
CA GLY A 52 -4.80 13.64 4.84
C GLY A 52 -4.41 13.95 3.38
N ALA A 53 -4.53 12.99 2.47
CA ALA A 53 -4.30 13.16 1.03
C ALA A 53 -5.59 13.40 0.24
N ALA A 54 -5.42 13.86 -0.99
CA ALA A 54 -6.49 14.01 -1.97
C ALA A 54 -7.22 12.68 -2.24
N SER A 55 -8.49 12.75 -2.65
CA SER A 55 -9.21 11.55 -3.09
C SER A 55 -8.64 10.99 -4.40
N PRO A 56 -8.83 9.70 -4.71
CA PRO A 56 -8.40 9.13 -5.99
C PRO A 56 -8.87 9.94 -7.21
N ALA A 57 -10.10 10.43 -7.19
CA ALA A 57 -10.65 11.29 -8.25
C ALA A 57 -9.89 12.61 -8.36
N GLN A 58 -9.58 13.26 -7.24
CA GLN A 58 -8.81 14.50 -7.24
C GLN A 58 -7.37 14.28 -7.71
N MET A 59 -6.74 13.15 -7.38
CA MET A 59 -5.37 12.85 -7.83
C MET A 59 -5.28 12.67 -9.35
N VAL A 60 -6.32 12.10 -9.98
CA VAL A 60 -6.30 11.78 -11.42
C VAL A 60 -6.94 12.89 -12.26
N LEU A 61 -8.02 13.49 -11.77
CA LEU A 61 -8.85 14.43 -12.52
C LEU A 61 -8.73 15.88 -12.03
N ASN A 62 -7.91 16.14 -11.00
CA ASN A 62 -7.78 17.44 -10.32
C ASN A 62 -9.12 18.03 -9.81
N ARG A 63 -10.17 17.21 -9.71
CA ARG A 63 -11.47 17.59 -9.18
C ARG A 63 -12.21 16.38 -8.60
N PRO A 64 -13.09 16.58 -7.62
CA PRO A 64 -14.00 15.53 -7.19
C PRO A 64 -15.06 15.28 -8.28
N VAL A 65 -15.52 14.03 -8.39
CA VAL A 65 -16.62 13.66 -9.29
C VAL A 65 -17.95 13.86 -8.57
N ARG A 66 -19.03 14.12 -9.30
CA ARG A 66 -20.37 14.17 -8.71
C ARG A 66 -20.78 12.78 -8.22
N ASP A 67 -21.16 12.66 -6.96
CA ASP A 67 -21.68 11.42 -6.37
C ASP A 67 -23.09 11.62 -5.77
N ALA A 68 -23.54 10.61 -5.03
CA ALA A 68 -24.86 10.58 -4.42
C ALA A 68 -24.93 11.34 -3.08
N LEU A 69 -23.82 11.88 -2.57
CA LEU A 69 -23.83 12.64 -1.34
C LEU A 69 -24.34 14.06 -1.61
N PRO A 70 -25.15 14.61 -0.69
CA PRO A 70 -25.53 16.01 -0.78
C PRO A 70 -24.29 16.88 -0.59
N ALA A 71 -23.90 17.57 -1.67
CA ALA A 71 -22.80 18.51 -1.66
C ALA A 71 -23.28 19.84 -2.24
N HIS A 72 -22.83 20.94 -1.64
CA HIS A 72 -23.15 22.25 -2.14
C HIS A 72 -22.52 22.44 -3.53
N ARG A 73 -23.23 23.07 -4.48
CA ARG A 73 -22.76 23.21 -5.88
C ARG A 73 -21.37 23.86 -5.96
N ARG A 74 -21.08 24.79 -5.04
CA ARG A 74 -19.79 25.49 -4.97
C ARG A 74 -18.66 24.64 -4.40
N SER A 75 -18.94 23.52 -3.73
CA SER A 75 -17.90 22.63 -3.17
C SER A 75 -17.01 21.99 -4.24
N PHE A 76 -17.48 21.94 -5.49
CA PHE A 76 -16.72 21.43 -6.64
C PHE A 76 -16.02 22.55 -7.43
N ALA A 77 -16.22 23.82 -7.08
CA ALA A 77 -15.62 24.93 -7.81
C ALA A 77 -14.10 25.00 -7.54
N PRO A 78 -13.29 25.41 -8.53
CA PRO A 78 -11.82 25.45 -8.40
C PRO A 78 -11.34 26.28 -7.21
N GLU A 79 -12.03 27.39 -6.93
CA GLU A 79 -11.79 28.29 -5.79
C GLU A 79 -11.94 27.61 -4.41
N TRP A 80 -12.73 26.54 -4.33
CA TRP A 80 -12.95 25.77 -3.09
C TRP A 80 -12.10 24.49 -3.03
N GLN A 81 -11.40 24.15 -4.12
CA GLN A 81 -10.41 23.07 -4.09
C GLN A 81 -9.15 23.57 -3.38
N GLN A 82 -8.68 22.79 -2.41
CA GLN A 82 -7.38 23.09 -1.78
C GLN A 82 -6.29 23.01 -2.85
N LYS A 83 -5.35 23.95 -2.79
CA LYS A 83 -4.15 23.90 -3.63
C LYS A 83 -3.45 22.55 -3.43
N THR A 84 -2.98 21.97 -4.53
CA THR A 84 -2.25 20.70 -4.58
C THR A 84 -1.14 20.65 -3.54
N ASP A 85 -0.39 21.74 -3.37
CA ASP A 85 0.74 21.83 -2.44
C ASP A 85 0.31 21.65 -0.97
N VAL A 86 -0.88 22.13 -0.61
CA VAL A 86 -1.41 21.98 0.77
C VAL A 86 -1.78 20.53 1.03
N LEU A 87 -2.42 19.88 0.04
CA LEU A 87 -2.78 18.46 0.12
C LEU A 87 -1.54 17.57 0.15
N GLU A 88 -0.51 17.90 -0.62
CA GLU A 88 0.76 17.17 -0.62
C GLU A 88 1.47 17.30 0.73
N LYS A 89 1.55 18.51 1.30
CA LYS A 89 2.12 18.73 2.65
C LYS A 89 1.39 17.93 3.72
N ARG A 90 0.05 17.89 3.67
CA ARG A 90 -0.76 17.10 4.61
C ARG A 90 -0.53 15.60 4.42
N ALA A 91 -0.50 15.12 3.17
CA ALA A 91 -0.22 13.72 2.86
C ALA A 91 1.17 13.29 3.35
N ARG A 92 2.18 14.15 3.15
CA ARG A 92 3.55 13.94 3.63
C ARG A 92 3.60 13.83 5.15
N ARG A 93 3.00 14.79 5.86
CA ARG A 93 2.92 14.76 7.33
C ARG A 93 2.20 13.52 7.85
N ALA A 94 1.09 13.13 7.22
CA ALA A 94 0.37 11.91 7.61
C ALA A 94 1.20 10.65 7.39
N LYS A 95 2.00 10.61 6.31
CA LYS A 95 2.95 9.52 6.04
C LYS A 95 4.08 9.49 7.06
N GLU A 96 4.65 10.63 7.42
CA GLU A 96 5.69 10.74 8.46
C GLU A 96 5.21 10.19 9.80
N VAL A 97 4.03 10.64 10.26
CA VAL A 97 3.43 10.13 11.52
C VAL A 97 3.16 8.62 11.46
N GLN A 98 2.73 8.09 10.31
CA GLN A 98 2.55 6.65 10.14
C GLN A 98 3.89 5.90 10.21
N ILE A 99 4.95 6.42 9.59
CA ILE A 99 6.28 5.83 9.62
C ILE A 99 6.84 5.85 11.04
N GLU A 100 6.74 6.98 11.74
CA GLU A 100 7.18 7.12 13.13
C GLU A 100 6.46 6.12 14.05
N HIS A 101 5.13 6.01 13.92
CA HIS A 101 4.36 5.08 14.73
C HIS A 101 4.71 3.61 14.42
N TYR A 102 4.85 3.27 13.14
CA TYR A 102 5.20 1.92 12.70
C TYR A 102 6.62 1.52 13.16
N ASN A 103 7.58 2.45 13.10
CA ASN A 103 8.98 2.21 13.47
C ASN A 103 9.26 2.45 14.96
N LYS A 104 8.27 2.79 15.78
CA LYS A 104 8.48 3.18 17.20
C LYS A 104 9.22 2.11 18.02
N THR A 105 9.00 0.84 17.72
CA THR A 105 9.64 -0.31 18.38
C THR A 105 10.76 -0.93 17.54
N ALA A 106 11.03 -0.38 16.36
CA ALA A 106 12.02 -0.93 15.45
C ALA A 106 13.41 -0.38 15.80
N HIS A 107 14.40 -1.26 15.78
CA HIS A 107 15.81 -0.89 15.94
C HIS A 107 16.58 -1.26 14.67
N SER A 108 17.60 -0.46 14.33
CA SER A 108 18.43 -0.77 13.16
C SER A 108 19.36 -1.93 13.48
N LEU A 109 19.28 -2.98 12.67
CA LEU A 109 20.26 -4.06 12.68
C LEU A 109 21.44 -3.70 11.77
N PRO A 110 22.66 -4.14 12.10
CA PRO A 110 23.80 -3.99 11.20
C PRO A 110 23.54 -4.69 9.87
N PRO A 111 23.97 -4.11 8.74
CA PRO A 111 23.86 -4.75 7.45
C PRO A 111 24.75 -6.00 7.39
N LEU A 112 24.33 -6.98 6.60
CA LEU A 112 25.15 -8.17 6.32
C LEU A 112 26.25 -7.81 5.32
N SER A 113 27.40 -8.47 5.46
CA SER A 113 28.54 -8.30 4.58
C SER A 113 28.57 -9.39 3.50
N ILE A 114 29.21 -9.08 2.36
CA ILE A 114 29.47 -10.07 1.32
C ILE A 114 30.35 -11.18 1.93
N GLY A 115 29.95 -12.43 1.72
CA GLY A 115 30.60 -13.60 2.31
C GLY A 115 29.99 -14.09 3.62
N ASP A 116 29.04 -13.35 4.22
CA ASP A 116 28.35 -13.81 5.43
C ASP A 116 27.54 -15.08 5.16
N HIS A 117 27.66 -16.05 6.08
CA HIS A 117 26.84 -17.26 6.08
C HIS A 117 25.50 -16.97 6.76
N VAL A 118 24.43 -17.17 5.99
CA VAL A 118 23.05 -16.95 6.46
C VAL A 118 22.23 -18.21 6.26
N VAL A 119 21.11 -18.28 6.98
CA VAL A 119 20.10 -19.32 6.78
C VAL A 119 18.82 -18.63 6.29
N ILE A 120 18.19 -19.20 5.26
CA ILE A 120 16.93 -18.71 4.70
C ILE A 120 15.78 -19.46 5.38
N GLN A 121 14.78 -18.70 5.81
CA GLN A 121 13.55 -19.24 6.35
C GLN A 121 12.67 -19.81 5.24
N HIS A 122 12.25 -21.07 5.40
CA HIS A 122 11.32 -21.70 4.47
C HIS A 122 9.93 -21.03 4.57
N PRO A 123 9.29 -20.65 3.44
CA PRO A 123 8.10 -19.80 3.46
C PRO A 123 6.88 -20.44 4.12
N ILE A 124 6.74 -21.78 4.02
CA ILE A 124 5.60 -22.54 4.55
C ILE A 124 5.86 -23.00 6.00
N SER A 125 6.85 -23.86 6.22
CA SER A 125 7.18 -24.41 7.55
C SER A 125 7.73 -23.39 8.55
N LYS A 126 8.18 -22.21 8.09
CA LYS A 126 8.82 -21.17 8.93
C LYS A 126 10.12 -21.61 9.62
N CYS A 127 10.66 -22.78 9.25
CA CYS A 127 11.93 -23.26 9.74
C CYS A 127 13.10 -22.58 9.01
N TRP A 128 14.18 -22.33 9.72
CA TRP A 128 15.46 -21.89 9.17
C TRP A 128 16.24 -23.12 8.74
N SER A 129 16.22 -23.45 7.45
CA SER A 129 16.76 -24.74 6.97
C SER A 129 17.71 -24.63 5.78
N THR A 130 17.62 -23.56 4.99
CA THR A 130 18.41 -23.46 3.74
C THR A 130 19.62 -22.56 3.97
N PRO A 131 20.84 -23.11 4.09
CA PRO A 131 22.04 -22.29 4.21
C PRO A 131 22.32 -21.56 2.89
N ALA A 132 22.85 -20.35 2.98
CA ALA A 132 23.26 -19.54 1.84
C ALA A 132 24.40 -18.59 2.22
N VAL A 133 25.06 -18.03 1.21
CA VAL A 133 26.12 -17.02 1.37
C VAL A 133 25.69 -15.74 0.67
N VAL A 134 25.91 -14.60 1.32
CA VAL A 134 25.65 -13.28 0.72
C VAL A 134 26.64 -13.00 -0.42
N VAL A 135 26.12 -12.79 -1.63
CA VAL A 135 26.93 -12.48 -2.83
C VAL A 135 26.91 -10.99 -3.16
N GLU A 136 25.76 -10.35 -2.98
CA GLU A 136 25.57 -8.95 -3.34
C GLU A 136 24.65 -8.26 -2.33
N ILE A 137 24.90 -6.97 -2.10
CA ILE A 137 24.10 -6.11 -1.24
C ILE A 137 23.39 -5.10 -2.16
N GLY A 138 22.06 -5.15 -2.18
CA GLY A 138 21.24 -4.22 -2.95
C GLY A 138 21.01 -2.87 -2.24
N PRO A 139 20.32 -1.93 -2.91
CA PRO A 139 20.12 -0.58 -2.41
C PRO A 139 19.13 -0.46 -1.23
N HIS A 140 18.33 -1.48 -0.93
CA HIS A 140 17.17 -1.42 -0.04
C HIS A 140 17.03 -2.63 0.90
N ARG A 141 18.06 -2.92 1.72
CA ARG A 141 18.08 -4.08 2.65
C ARG A 141 17.77 -5.42 1.96
N ASP A 142 18.00 -5.47 0.65
CA ASP A 142 17.91 -6.63 -0.21
C ASP A 142 19.30 -7.23 -0.37
N TYR A 143 19.36 -8.56 -0.36
CA TYR A 143 20.62 -9.31 -0.45
C TYR A 143 20.43 -10.42 -1.48
N LEU A 144 21.40 -10.57 -2.37
CA LEU A 144 21.46 -11.71 -3.27
C LEU A 144 22.20 -12.84 -2.58
N LEU A 145 21.58 -14.02 -2.52
CA LEU A 145 22.07 -15.15 -1.74
C LEU A 145 22.39 -16.32 -2.66
N LYS A 146 23.56 -16.93 -2.50
CA LYS A 146 23.93 -18.16 -3.22
C LYS A 146 23.74 -19.37 -2.31
N THR A 147 22.89 -20.28 -2.75
CA THR A 147 22.66 -21.57 -2.07
C THR A 147 23.71 -22.62 -2.48
N PRO A 148 23.99 -23.64 -1.65
CA PRO A 148 24.90 -24.74 -2.01
C PRO A 148 24.47 -25.51 -3.27
N ALA A 149 23.16 -25.51 -3.57
CA ALA A 149 22.59 -26.13 -4.76
C ALA A 149 22.85 -25.33 -6.06
N GLY A 150 23.64 -24.25 -6.01
CA GLY A 150 23.99 -23.43 -7.17
C GLY A 150 22.89 -22.47 -7.64
N ARG A 151 21.78 -22.37 -6.90
CA ARG A 151 20.73 -21.39 -7.19
C ARG A 151 21.12 -20.03 -6.57
N LEU A 152 21.22 -19.03 -7.44
CA LEU A 152 21.25 -17.59 -7.12
C LEU A 152 19.83 -17.07 -6.94
#